data_AF-A0A6P2CR02-F1
#
_entry.id   AF-A0A6P2CR02-F1
#
_cell.length_a   1.000
_cell.length_b   1.000
_cell.length_c   1.000
_cell.angle_alpha   90.00
_cell.angle_beta   90.00
_cell.angle_gamma   90.00
#
_symmetry.space_group_name_H-M   'P 1'
#
loop_
_entity.id
_entity.type
_entity.pdbx_description
1 polymer ?
#
loop_
_entity_poly.entity_id
_entity_poly.type
_entity_poly.pdbx_seq_one_letter_code
_entity_poly.pdbx_strand_id
1 'polypeptide(L)'
;MESWRLVWRDGFVPVLSTAGLESLRDALRGDDPRLTQGSTTTPPPLMCVQDWPVEAACALGFCGWQGDELESVGQVEEFFARACFEADQRLGEPAACRWFLNWFDDTPRDEMRRDLLAEVEQALAQRLPIDRVGPEIDRLAKHPEITAA
;
A
#
# COMPACT_ATOMS: atom_id res chain seq x y z
N MET A 1 -1.81 11.40 17.25
CA MET A 1 -1.82 10.76 15.92
C MET A 1 -3.24 10.30 15.68
N GLU A 2 -3.81 10.54 14.49
CA GLU A 2 -5.14 10.03 14.14
C GLU A 2 -5.12 8.49 14.12
N SER A 3 -6.17 7.84 14.63
CA SER A 3 -6.19 6.38 14.79
C SER A 3 -5.98 5.63 13.47
N TRP A 4 -6.49 6.16 12.35
CA TRP A 4 -6.28 5.58 11.03
C TRP A 4 -4.80 5.62 10.60
N ARG A 5 -4.07 6.71 10.90
CA ARG A 5 -2.63 6.82 10.61
C ARG A 5 -1.79 5.87 11.46
N LEU A 6 -2.18 5.66 12.71
CA LEU A 6 -1.54 4.67 13.58
C LEU A 6 -1.66 3.27 12.96
N VAL A 7 -2.88 2.89 12.58
CA VAL A 7 -3.15 1.58 11.96
C VAL A 7 -2.43 1.45 10.62
N TRP A 8 -2.40 2.51 9.81
CA TRP A 8 -1.64 2.51 8.57
C TRP A 8 -0.14 2.29 8.82
N ARG A 9 0.49 3.12 9.64
CA ARG A 9 1.94 3.14 9.83
C ARG A 9 2.48 1.92 10.58
N ASP A 10 1.80 1.51 11.64
CA ASP A 10 2.31 0.51 12.56
C ASP A 10 1.63 -0.86 12.35
N GLY A 11 0.44 -0.87 11.73
CA GLY A 11 -0.30 -2.08 11.37
C GLY A 11 -0.04 -2.52 9.94
N PHE A 12 -0.49 -1.75 8.93
CA PHE A 12 -0.49 -2.18 7.54
C PHE A 12 0.83 -2.00 6.80
N VAL A 13 1.50 -0.85 6.94
CA VAL A 13 2.76 -0.58 6.26
C VAL A 13 3.78 -1.70 6.51
N PRO A 14 3.98 -2.26 7.71
CA PRO A 14 4.92 -3.36 7.89
C PRO A 14 4.51 -4.70 7.24
N VAL A 15 3.26 -4.86 6.84
CA VAL A 15 2.69 -6.08 6.25
C VAL A 15 2.68 -6.03 4.72
N LEU A 16 2.49 -4.84 4.15
CA LEU A 16 2.41 -4.64 2.70
C LEU A 16 3.79 -4.72 2.03
N SER A 17 3.86 -5.31 0.84
CA SER A 17 5.10 -5.34 0.03
C SER A 17 5.46 -3.94 -0.49
N THR A 18 6.70 -3.75 -0.95
CA THR A 18 7.10 -2.47 -1.56
C THR A 18 6.38 -2.26 -2.89
N ALA A 19 6.24 -3.32 -3.69
CA ALA A 19 5.49 -3.28 -4.95
C ALA A 19 4.00 -2.93 -4.73
N GLY A 20 3.39 -3.45 -3.65
CA GLY A 20 2.04 -3.08 -3.22
C GLY A 20 1.91 -1.59 -2.92
N LEU A 21 2.83 -1.03 -2.14
CA LEU A 21 2.84 0.40 -1.82
C LEU A 21 3.11 1.28 -3.06
N GLU A 22 4.00 0.86 -3.97
CA GLU A 22 4.26 1.58 -5.23
C GLU A 22 3.03 1.59 -6.14
N SER A 23 2.35 0.44 -6.27
CA SER A 23 1.12 0.32 -7.05
C SER A 23 0.00 1.18 -6.47
N LEU A 24 -0.16 1.18 -5.14
CA LEU A 24 -1.13 2.02 -4.46
C LEU A 24 -0.82 3.51 -4.62
N ARG A 25 0.46 3.91 -4.52
CA ARG A 25 0.90 5.30 -4.76
C ARG A 25 0.46 5.77 -6.15
N ASP A 26 0.73 4.96 -7.17
CA ASP A 26 0.45 5.33 -8.55
C ASP A 26 -1.06 5.41 -8.81
N ALA A 27 -1.84 4.49 -8.24
CA ALA A 27 -3.31 4.54 -8.27
C ALA A 27 -3.88 5.79 -7.58
N LEU A 28 -3.37 6.13 -6.38
CA LEU A 28 -3.77 7.32 -5.63
C LEU A 28 -3.43 8.60 -6.38
N ARG A 29 -2.24 8.70 -6.99
CA ARG A 29 -1.84 9.86 -7.82
C ARG A 29 -2.72 10.02 -9.04
N GLY A 30 -3.02 8.91 -9.73
CA GLY A 30 -3.78 8.90 -10.97
C GLY A 30 -5.29 8.99 -10.82
N ASP A 31 -5.83 8.96 -9.59
CA ASP A 31 -7.26 8.78 -9.35
C ASP A 31 -7.82 7.51 -9.99
N ASP A 32 -7.09 6.40 -9.90
CA ASP A 32 -7.45 5.17 -10.59
C ASP A 32 -8.85 4.70 -10.15
N PRO A 33 -9.81 4.55 -11.09
CA PRO A 33 -11.17 4.13 -10.76
C PRO A 33 -11.24 2.69 -10.23
N ARG A 34 -10.19 1.89 -10.43
CA ARG A 34 -10.08 0.53 -9.91
C ARG A 34 -9.68 0.49 -8.42
N LEU A 35 -9.27 1.62 -7.86
CA LEU A 35 -9.12 1.79 -6.41
C LEU A 35 -10.45 2.27 -5.83
N THR A 36 -11.21 1.38 -5.20
CA THR A 36 -12.60 1.62 -4.75
C THR A 36 -12.73 1.70 -3.23
N GLN A 37 -13.73 2.43 -2.74
CA GLN A 37 -14.15 2.48 -1.33
C GLN A 37 -15.40 1.61 -1.12
N GLY A 38 -15.62 1.11 0.11
CA GLY A 38 -16.82 0.40 0.54
C GLY A 38 -16.87 -1.09 0.16
N SER A 39 -15.81 -1.65 -0.42
CA SER A 39 -15.70 -3.09 -0.74
C SER A 39 -14.25 -3.54 -0.84
N THR A 40 -13.95 -4.79 -0.46
CA THR A 40 -12.61 -5.37 -0.61
C THR A 40 -12.24 -5.55 -2.09
N THR A 41 -13.15 -6.15 -2.87
CA THR A 41 -13.00 -6.43 -4.30
C THR A 41 -14.29 -6.12 -5.06
N THR A 42 -14.16 -5.90 -6.37
CA THR A 42 -15.23 -6.01 -7.36
C THR A 42 -14.88 -7.17 -8.31
N PRO A 43 -15.76 -8.18 -8.46
CA PRO A 43 -17.02 -8.37 -7.72
C PRO A 43 -16.78 -8.62 -6.21
N PRO A 44 -17.78 -8.37 -5.34
CA PRO A 44 -17.67 -8.64 -3.91
C PRO A 44 -17.33 -10.11 -3.62
N PRO A 45 -16.63 -10.42 -2.52
CA PRO A 45 -16.06 -11.73 -2.23
C PRO A 45 -17.12 -12.77 -1.79
N LEU A 46 -18.05 -13.09 -2.69
CA LEU A 46 -19.03 -14.15 -2.51
C LEU A 46 -18.41 -15.51 -2.84
N MET A 47 -18.91 -16.58 -2.20
CA MET A 47 -18.41 -17.94 -2.40
C MET A 47 -18.45 -18.42 -3.86
N CYS A 48 -19.41 -17.94 -4.66
CA CYS A 48 -19.57 -18.35 -6.06
C CYS A 48 -18.64 -17.64 -7.05
N VAL A 49 -17.91 -16.61 -6.62
CA VAL A 49 -17.04 -15.79 -7.49
C VAL A 49 -15.56 -15.83 -7.05
N GLN A 50 -15.19 -16.74 -6.15
CA GLN A 50 -13.82 -16.80 -5.60
C GLN A 50 -12.74 -16.97 -6.68
N ASP A 51 -13.03 -17.72 -7.74
CA ASP A 51 -12.10 -17.96 -8.85
C ASP A 51 -12.22 -16.91 -9.97
N TRP A 52 -13.08 -15.90 -9.81
CA TRP A 52 -13.28 -14.86 -10.82
C TRP A 52 -12.16 -13.81 -10.73
N PRO A 53 -11.80 -13.16 -11.84
CA PRO A 53 -10.81 -12.10 -11.83
C PRO A 53 -11.29 -10.90 -11.02
N VAL A 54 -10.35 -10.19 -10.40
CA VAL A 54 -10.60 -8.89 -9.76
C VAL A 54 -10.66 -7.77 -10.80
N GLU A 55 -11.64 -6.89 -10.67
CA GLU A 55 -11.85 -5.72 -11.54
C GLU A 55 -11.55 -4.39 -10.82
N ALA A 56 -11.70 -4.37 -9.50
CA ALA A 56 -11.38 -3.24 -8.62
C ALA A 56 -11.17 -3.74 -7.18
N ALA A 57 -10.48 -2.96 -6.33
CA ALA A 57 -10.24 -3.32 -4.94
C ALA A 57 -10.03 -2.10 -4.02
N CYS A 58 -10.20 -2.30 -2.71
CA CYS A 58 -9.79 -1.31 -1.69
C CYS A 58 -8.28 -1.13 -1.64
N ALA A 59 -7.77 -0.18 -0.85
CA ALA A 59 -6.32 0.09 -0.76
C ALA A 59 -5.47 -1.17 -0.47
N LEU A 60 -5.93 -2.04 0.44
CA LEU A 60 -5.22 -3.26 0.78
C LEU A 60 -5.34 -4.31 -0.33
N GLY A 61 -6.55 -4.53 -0.85
CA GLY A 61 -6.76 -5.47 -1.94
C GLY A 61 -6.02 -5.07 -3.22
N PHE A 62 -5.91 -3.77 -3.48
CA PHE A 62 -5.16 -3.21 -4.61
C PHE A 62 -3.66 -3.47 -4.47
N CYS A 63 -3.11 -3.42 -3.24
CA CYS A 63 -1.71 -3.78 -3.00
C CYS A 63 -1.46 -5.26 -3.35
N GLY A 64 -2.33 -6.17 -2.90
CA GLY A 64 -2.22 -7.59 -3.23
C GLY A 64 -2.42 -7.86 -4.73
N TRP A 65 -3.42 -7.24 -5.33
CA TRP A 65 -3.76 -7.43 -6.75
C TRP A 65 -2.69 -6.86 -7.70
N GLN A 66 -2.45 -5.54 -7.64
CA GLN A 66 -1.58 -4.88 -8.61
C GLN A 66 -0.10 -4.95 -8.22
N GLY A 67 0.20 -5.10 -6.93
CA GLY A 67 1.58 -5.15 -6.44
C GLY A 67 2.14 -6.57 -6.25
N ASP A 68 1.34 -7.48 -5.72
CA ASP A 68 1.76 -8.87 -5.43
C ASP A 68 1.21 -9.87 -6.47
N GLU A 69 0.66 -9.37 -7.58
CA GLU A 69 0.19 -10.15 -8.74
C GLU A 69 -0.88 -11.20 -8.41
N LEU A 70 -1.72 -10.94 -7.40
CA LEU A 70 -2.88 -11.80 -7.11
C LEU A 70 -3.97 -11.58 -8.17
N GLU A 71 -4.59 -12.64 -8.67
CA GLU A 71 -5.50 -12.53 -9.83
C GLU A 71 -6.97 -12.63 -9.46
N SER A 72 -7.30 -13.50 -8.50
CA SER A 72 -8.69 -13.86 -8.19
C SER A 72 -9.26 -13.15 -6.97
N VAL A 73 -10.58 -13.02 -6.93
CA VAL A 73 -11.33 -12.48 -5.80
C VAL A 73 -10.96 -13.19 -4.49
N GLY A 74 -10.84 -14.52 -4.52
CA GLY A 74 -10.49 -15.30 -3.34
C GLY A 74 -9.07 -15.07 -2.84
N GLN A 75 -8.10 -14.94 -3.75
CA GLN A 75 -6.72 -14.62 -3.39
C GLN A 75 -6.62 -13.24 -2.73
N VAL A 76 -7.30 -12.24 -3.29
CA VAL A 76 -7.28 -10.88 -2.76
C VAL A 76 -8.02 -10.78 -1.43
N GLU A 77 -9.13 -11.50 -1.27
CA GLU A 77 -9.86 -11.57 0.01
C GLU A 77 -9.03 -12.27 1.10
N GLU A 78 -8.35 -13.37 0.79
CA GLU A 78 -7.45 -14.03 1.74
C GLU A 78 -6.28 -13.12 2.14
N PHE A 79 -5.69 -12.41 1.17
CA PHE A 79 -4.67 -11.41 1.42
C PHE A 79 -5.18 -10.30 2.36
N PHE A 80 -6.36 -9.76 2.08
CA PHE A 80 -7.01 -8.73 2.88
C PHE A 80 -7.24 -9.20 4.33
N ALA A 81 -7.82 -10.39 4.50
CA ALA A 81 -8.09 -10.97 5.82
C ALA A 81 -6.79 -11.19 6.61
N ARG A 82 -5.76 -11.72 5.95
CA ARG A 82 -4.43 -11.91 6.56
C ARG A 82 -3.80 -10.57 6.95
N ALA A 83 -3.85 -9.57 6.09
CA ALA A 83 -3.29 -8.25 6.38
C ALA A 83 -3.97 -7.58 7.58
N CYS A 84 -5.31 -7.69 7.67
CA CYS A 84 -6.06 -7.18 8.82
C CYS A 84 -5.69 -7.91 10.12
N PHE A 85 -5.62 -9.24 10.07
CA PHE A 85 -5.20 -10.05 11.22
C PHE A 85 -3.78 -9.69 11.70
N GLU A 86 -2.82 -9.59 10.78
CA GLU A 86 -1.44 -9.23 11.12
C GLU A 86 -1.34 -7.81 11.69
N ALA A 87 -2.09 -6.84 11.15
CA ALA A 87 -2.16 -5.48 11.67
C ALA A 87 -2.71 -5.46 13.11
N ASP A 88 -3.80 -6.18 13.37
CA ASP A 88 -4.38 -6.30 14.72
C ASP A 88 -3.39 -6.91 15.71
N GLN A 89 -2.69 -7.97 15.32
CA GLN A 89 -1.66 -8.60 16.16
C GLN A 89 -0.51 -7.66 16.47
N ARG A 90 -0.04 -6.88 15.48
CA ARG A 90 1.04 -5.89 15.66
C ARG A 90 0.65 -4.79 16.64
N LEU A 91 -0.61 -4.35 16.58
CA LEU A 91 -1.13 -3.29 17.44
C LEU A 91 -1.56 -3.79 18.82
N GLY A 92 -1.68 -5.10 19.00
CA GLY A 92 -2.13 -5.71 20.25
C GLY A 92 -3.60 -5.44 20.60
N GLU A 93 -4.40 -5.04 19.61
CA GLU A 93 -5.78 -4.61 19.77
C GLU A 93 -6.67 -5.36 18.74
N PRO A 94 -7.68 -6.12 19.21
CA PRO A 94 -8.60 -6.81 18.32
C PRO A 94 -9.36 -5.85 17.39
N ALA A 95 -9.40 -6.16 16.10
CA ALA A 95 -10.07 -5.38 15.07
C ALA A 95 -9.60 -3.91 15.01
N ALA A 96 -8.35 -3.61 15.38
CA ALA A 96 -7.75 -2.29 15.23
C ALA A 96 -7.78 -1.81 13.77
N CYS A 97 -7.64 -2.75 12.82
CA CYS A 97 -7.79 -2.53 11.38
C CYS A 97 -9.04 -1.70 11.01
N ARG A 98 -10.14 -1.84 11.77
CA ARG A 98 -11.40 -1.10 11.56
C ARG A 98 -11.22 0.42 11.55
N TRP A 99 -10.25 0.96 12.31
CA TRP A 99 -10.06 2.42 12.36
C TRP A 99 -9.54 2.97 11.04
N PHE A 100 -8.70 2.21 10.33
CA PHE A 100 -8.29 2.57 8.98
C PHE A 100 -9.39 2.29 7.97
N LEU A 101 -10.04 1.12 8.04
CA LEU A 101 -11.07 0.74 7.07
C LEU A 101 -12.26 1.70 7.09
N ASN A 102 -12.79 2.02 8.28
CA ASN A 102 -13.89 2.97 8.42
C ASN A 102 -13.48 4.36 7.93
N TRP A 103 -12.28 4.83 8.29
CA TRP A 103 -11.78 6.11 7.78
C TRP A 103 -11.66 6.08 6.24
N PHE A 104 -11.09 5.03 5.67
CA PHE A 104 -10.92 4.89 4.23
C PHE A 104 -12.27 4.88 3.52
N ASP A 105 -13.29 4.22 4.05
CA ASP A 105 -14.60 4.13 3.42
C ASP A 105 -15.48 5.38 3.62
N ASP A 106 -15.40 6.02 4.78
CA ASP A 106 -16.27 7.16 5.13
C ASP A 106 -15.70 8.52 4.69
N THR A 107 -14.40 8.61 4.39
CA THR A 107 -13.75 9.87 3.98
C THR A 107 -14.04 10.19 2.52
N PRO A 108 -14.38 11.45 2.15
CA PRO A 108 -14.51 11.87 0.75
C PRO A 108 -13.30 11.46 -0.09
N ARG A 109 -13.54 10.93 -1.30
CA ARG A 109 -12.51 10.30 -2.14
C ARG A 109 -11.27 11.17 -2.36
N ASP A 110 -11.47 12.47 -2.58
CA ASP A 110 -10.39 13.44 -2.80
C ASP A 110 -9.54 13.67 -1.54
N GLU A 111 -10.19 13.76 -0.38
CA GLU A 111 -9.51 13.84 0.92
C GLU A 111 -8.77 12.55 1.26
N MET A 112 -9.44 11.40 1.12
CA MET A 112 -8.86 10.07 1.33
C MET A 112 -7.61 9.89 0.45
N ARG A 113 -7.72 10.22 -0.85
CA ARG A 113 -6.61 10.07 -1.78
C ARG A 113 -5.42 10.91 -1.39
N ARG A 114 -5.65 12.21 -1.11
CA ARG A 114 -4.59 13.15 -0.74
C ARG A 114 -3.87 12.67 0.53
N ASP A 115 -4.63 12.30 1.56
CA ASP A 115 -4.08 12.00 2.86
C ASP A 115 -3.40 10.63 2.89
N LEU A 116 -4.00 9.61 2.25
CA LEU A 116 -3.37 8.29 2.11
C LEU A 116 -2.12 8.35 1.23
N LEU A 117 -2.12 9.13 0.16
CA LEU A 117 -0.94 9.27 -0.70
C LEU A 117 0.28 9.79 0.08
N ALA A 118 0.08 10.78 0.94
CA ALA A 118 1.16 11.31 1.77
C ALA A 118 1.76 10.22 2.68
N GLU A 119 0.92 9.35 3.24
CA GLU A 119 1.35 8.26 4.12
C GLU A 119 2.04 7.11 3.35
N VAL A 120 1.58 6.82 2.12
CA VAL A 120 2.22 5.84 1.23
C VAL A 120 3.60 6.33 0.79
N GLU A 121 3.71 7.59 0.38
CA GLU A 121 4.99 8.20 -0.02
C GLU A 121 5.98 8.25 1.14
N GLN A 122 5.51 8.56 2.35
CA GLN A 122 6.33 8.49 3.56
C GLN A 122 6.85 7.07 3.80
N ALA A 123 5.99 6.05 3.71
CA ALA A 123 6.38 4.66 3.89
C ALA A 123 7.41 4.20 2.85
N LEU A 124 7.24 4.57 1.58
CA LEU A 124 8.19 4.26 0.51
C LEU A 124 9.54 4.95 0.72
N ALA A 125 9.54 6.23 1.12
CA ALA A 125 10.78 6.96 1.42
C ALA A 125 11.59 6.31 2.54
N GLN A 126 10.92 5.73 3.54
CA GLN A 126 11.56 5.01 4.65
C GLN A 126 12.13 3.64 4.24
N ARG A 127 11.62 3.04 3.15
CA ARG A 127 12.09 1.74 2.64
C ARG A 127 13.27 1.85 1.67
N LEU A 128 13.48 3.03 1.08
CA LEU A 128 14.65 3.26 0.23
C LEU A 128 15.91 3.31 1.10
N PRO A 129 16.89 2.41 0.90
CA PRO A 129 18.13 2.47 1.65
C PRO A 129 18.89 3.76 1.34
N ILE A 130 19.38 4.43 2.39
CA ILE A 130 20.19 5.66 2.34
C ILE A 130 21.52 5.45 1.55
N ASP A 131 21.92 4.21 1.26
CA ASP A 131 23.23 3.87 0.68
C ASP A 131 23.37 3.98 -0.85
N ARG A 132 22.36 4.42 -1.61
CA ARG A 132 22.51 4.62 -3.08
C ARG A 132 23.09 5.98 -3.50
N VAL A 133 23.79 6.68 -2.62
CA VAL A 133 24.58 7.87 -2.96
C VAL A 133 26.09 7.66 -2.70
N GLY A 134 26.47 6.56 -2.04
CA GLY A 134 27.84 6.30 -1.60
C GLY A 134 28.88 6.03 -2.70
N PRO A 135 28.64 5.17 -3.71
CA PRO A 135 29.74 4.74 -4.57
C PRO A 135 30.10 5.74 -5.69
N GLU A 136 29.19 6.64 -6.09
CA GLU A 136 29.47 7.64 -7.13
C GLU A 136 30.16 8.89 -6.59
N ILE A 137 29.73 9.40 -5.42
CA ILE A 137 30.41 10.54 -4.77
C ILE A 137 31.83 10.13 -4.35
N ASP A 138 32.00 8.91 -3.84
CA ASP A 138 33.31 8.42 -3.38
C ASP A 138 34.25 8.09 -4.57
N ARG A 139 33.72 7.79 -5.76
CA ARG A 139 34.51 7.70 -7.01
C ARG A 139 34.95 9.07 -7.53
N LEU A 140 34.04 10.04 -7.57
CA LEU A 140 34.32 11.41 -8.01
C LEU A 140 35.31 12.12 -7.07
N ALA A 141 35.24 11.84 -5.76
CA ALA A 141 36.19 12.35 -4.77
C ALA A 141 37.58 11.72 -4.87
N LYS A 142 37.68 10.46 -5.33
CA LYS A 142 38.97 9.73 -5.43
C LYS A 142 39.69 9.91 -6.78
N HIS A 143 38.99 10.36 -7.83
CA HIS A 143 39.59 10.61 -9.14
C HIS A 143 39.01 11.87 -9.82
N PRO A 144 39.50 13.07 -9.47
CA PRO A 144 39.03 14.32 -10.06
C PRO A 144 39.48 14.57 -11.52
N GLU A 145 40.24 13.67 -12.14
CA GLU A 145 40.93 13.95 -13.42
C GLU A 145 40.24 13.43 -14.70
N ILE A 146 39.01 12.91 -14.65
CA ILE A 146 38.28 12.55 -15.88
C ILE A 146 37.40 13.73 -16.31
N THR A 147 38.03 14.83 -16.70
CA THR A 147 37.39 15.91 -17.48
C THR A 147 38.46 16.62 -18.30
N ALA A 148 39.00 15.96 -19.33
CA ALA A 148 39.51 16.59 -20.55
C ALA A 148 40.20 15.53 -21.44
N ALA A 149 39.52 15.12 -22.51
CA ALA A 149 40.09 14.84 -23.84
C ALA A 149 38.93 14.62 -24.82
#